data_AF-A0A8K0BGX9-F1
#
_entry.id   AF-A0A8K0BGX9-F1
#
_cell.length_a   1.000
_cell.length_b   1.000
_cell.length_c   1.000
_cell.angle_alpha   90.00
_cell.angle_beta   90.00
_cell.angle_gamma   90.00
#
_symmetry.space_group_name_H-M   'P 1'
#
loop_
_entity.id
_entity.type
_entity.pdbx_description
1 polymer ?
#
loop_
_entity_poly.entity_id
_entity_poly.type
_entity_poly.pdbx_seq_one_letter_code
_entity_poly.pdbx_strand_id
1 'polypeptide(L)'
;MEEKNSTQVHMFLLLGFPALPDLHVLFSIVFLLTYILTVLENVVIVALIKTNCELYKPMSFFLGHLSFIEVWYVSVTIPKLLANFIAEDRSISFVGCMTQLFFFSSFMCTECVLLSAMAYDHYVAICQPLRYPVMMTYQMCVYLVVVSWFSGFTVSLIKISFISELNFCGPHVIIHFFCDVSPVLN
;
A
#
# COMPACT_ATOMS: atom_id res chain seq x y z
N MET A 1 -15.25 32.67 -31.86
CA MET A 1 -14.28 31.57 -31.66
C MET A 1 -13.44 31.95 -30.46
N GLU A 2 -13.79 31.43 -29.29
CA GLU A 2 -12.90 31.36 -28.13
C GLU A 2 -13.13 29.95 -27.56
N GLU A 3 -12.26 29.01 -27.96
CA GLU A 3 -12.20 27.69 -27.36
C GLU A 3 -11.69 27.83 -25.93
N LYS A 4 -12.62 27.77 -24.97
CA LYS A 4 -12.28 27.63 -23.57
C LYS A 4 -11.86 26.18 -23.36
N ASN A 5 -10.55 25.94 -23.35
CA ASN A 5 -9.95 24.67 -22.89
C ASN A 5 -10.24 24.49 -21.40
N SER A 6 -11.45 24.05 -21.08
CA SER A 6 -11.83 23.60 -19.75
C SER A 6 -11.27 22.19 -19.54
N THR A 7 -9.96 22.09 -19.32
CA THR A 7 -9.41 20.94 -18.59
C THR A 7 -9.98 21.00 -17.19
N GLN A 8 -11.09 20.28 -16.98
CA GLN A 8 -11.79 20.16 -15.70
C GLN A 8 -10.87 19.42 -14.74
N VAL A 9 -9.99 20.15 -14.07
CA VAL A 9 -9.11 19.60 -13.02
C VAL A 9 -9.97 19.38 -11.78
N HIS A 10 -10.43 18.14 -11.60
CA HIS A 10 -11.24 17.74 -10.45
C HIS A 10 -10.36 17.71 -9.18
N MET A 11 -10.44 18.75 -8.35
CA MET A 11 -9.79 18.85 -7.04
C MET A 11 -10.69 18.24 -5.95
N PHE A 12 -10.16 17.30 -5.18
CA PHE A 12 -10.75 16.75 -3.96
C PHE A 12 -10.07 17.39 -2.77
N LEU A 13 -10.87 17.97 -1.87
CA LEU A 13 -10.36 18.64 -0.68
C LEU A 13 -10.24 17.60 0.45
N LEU A 14 -9.02 17.15 0.74
CA LEU A 14 -8.77 16.20 1.83
C LEU A 14 -8.78 16.98 3.14
N LEU A 15 -9.97 17.26 3.68
CA LEU A 15 -10.11 18.01 4.92
C LEU A 15 -9.53 17.18 6.08
N GLY A 16 -8.22 17.33 6.33
CA GLY A 16 -7.56 16.77 7.51
C GLY A 16 -8.27 17.19 8.79
N PHE A 17 -8.11 16.38 9.86
CA PHE A 17 -8.76 16.54 11.16
C PHE A 17 -9.01 18.02 11.51
N PRO A 18 -10.24 18.42 11.89
CA PRO A 18 -10.51 19.72 12.52
C PRO A 18 -9.94 19.68 13.94
N ALA A 19 -8.62 19.56 14.05
CA ALA A 19 -7.90 19.53 15.28
C ALA A 19 -7.06 20.80 15.39
N LEU A 20 -6.88 21.25 16.63
CA LEU A 20 -6.04 22.38 16.98
C LEU A 20 -4.66 22.27 16.30
N PRO A 21 -4.04 23.39 15.89
CA PRO A 21 -2.74 23.40 15.22
C PRO A 21 -1.66 22.60 15.98
N ASP A 22 -1.73 22.54 17.31
CA ASP A 22 -0.81 21.74 18.15
C ASP A 22 -0.90 20.23 17.89
N LEU A 23 -2.08 19.72 17.52
CA LEU A 23 -2.29 18.30 17.24
C LEU A 23 -1.77 17.90 15.85
N HIS A 24 -1.79 18.83 14.89
CA HIS A 24 -1.20 18.63 13.54
C HIS A 24 0.31 18.41 13.64
N VAL A 25 1.00 19.20 14.47
CA VAL A 25 2.44 19.04 14.73
C VAL A 25 2.73 17.69 15.39
N LEU A 26 1.94 17.30 16.39
CA LEU A 26 2.08 16.00 17.05
C LEU A 26 1.93 14.84 16.06
N PHE A 27 0.88 14.85 15.23
CA PHE A 27 0.67 13.81 14.22
C PHE A 27 1.78 13.77 13.19
N SER A 28 2.27 14.93 12.73
CA SER A 28 3.39 15.00 11.80
C SER A 28 4.65 14.35 12.37
N ILE A 29 4.96 14.58 13.66
CA ILE A 29 6.10 13.95 14.33
C ILE A 29 5.91 12.44 14.45
N VAL A 30 4.72 11.99 14.85
CA VAL A 30 4.39 10.56 14.99
C VAL A 30 4.52 9.85 13.64
N PHE A 31 3.92 10.38 12.57
CA PHE A 31 4.01 9.77 11.24
C PHE A 31 5.45 9.72 10.70
N LEU A 32 6.23 10.77 10.94
CA LEU A 32 7.65 10.80 10.56
C LEU A 32 8.46 9.74 11.31
N LEU A 33 8.24 9.61 12.63
CA LEU A 33 8.90 8.59 13.45
C LEU A 33 8.52 7.17 12.99
N THR A 34 7.23 6.91 12.77
CA THR A 34 6.77 5.63 12.24
C THR A 34 7.41 5.32 10.89
N TYR A 35 7.51 6.30 9.98
CA TYR A 35 8.19 6.11 8.69
C TYR A 35 9.65 5.70 8.86
N ILE A 36 10.42 6.43 9.67
CA ILE A 36 11.83 6.12 9.89
C ILE A 36 12.00 4.73 10.52
N LEU A 37 11.17 4.40 11.51
CA LEU A 37 11.22 3.10 12.18
C LEU A 37 10.89 1.95 11.22
N THR A 38 9.83 2.05 10.42
CA THR A 38 9.47 1.00 9.46
C THR A 38 10.52 0.83 8.38
N VAL A 39 11.10 1.93 7.86
CA VAL A 39 12.18 1.85 6.87
C VAL A 39 13.42 1.20 7.50
N LEU A 40 13.80 1.60 8.72
CA LEU A 40 14.94 1.06 9.42
C LEU A 40 14.78 -0.45 9.68
N GLU A 41 13.63 -0.87 10.19
CA GLU A 41 13.29 -2.28 10.45
C GLU A 41 13.43 -3.12 9.17
N ASN A 42 12.83 -2.68 8.08
CA ASN A 42 12.88 -3.38 6.81
C ASN A 42 14.29 -3.43 6.19
N VAL A 43 15.07 -2.35 6.33
CA VAL A 43 16.48 -2.34 5.91
C VAL A 43 17.30 -3.34 6.74
N VAL A 44 17.07 -3.41 8.04
CA VAL A 44 17.74 -4.38 8.93
C VAL A 44 17.38 -5.81 8.54
N ILE A 45 16.11 -6.11 8.25
CA ILE A 45 15.67 -7.44 7.78
C ILE A 45 16.41 -7.83 6.49
N VAL A 46 16.44 -6.94 5.50
CA VAL A 46 17.15 -7.19 4.23
C VAL A 46 18.65 -7.37 4.45
N ALA A 47 19.26 -6.57 5.32
CA ALA A 47 20.68 -6.69 5.65
C ALA A 47 21.00 -8.03 6.35
N LEU A 48 20.13 -8.47 7.27
CA LEU A 48 20.26 -9.76 7.95
C LEU A 48 20.13 -10.94 6.98
N ILE A 49 19.19 -10.89 6.04
CA ILE A 49 19.03 -11.92 5.00
C ILE A 49 20.30 -11.99 4.13
N LYS A 50 20.88 -10.85 3.74
CA LYS A 50 22.09 -10.81 2.89
C LYS A 50 23.35 -11.26 3.62
N THR A 51 23.47 -10.97 4.90
CA THR A 51 24.67 -11.27 5.69
C THR A 51 24.74 -12.75 6.08
N ASN A 52 23.59 -13.42 6.20
CA ASN A 52 23.51 -14.81 6.63
C ASN A 52 23.12 -15.72 5.45
N CYS A 53 24.11 -16.26 4.72
CA CYS A 53 23.86 -17.24 3.64
C CYS A 53 23.13 -18.52 4.12
N GLU A 54 23.32 -18.92 5.38
CA GLU A 54 22.64 -20.06 6.01
C GLU A 54 21.12 -19.83 6.21
N LEU A 55 20.67 -18.57 6.16
CA LEU A 55 19.25 -18.21 6.20
C LEU A 55 18.58 -18.25 4.82
N TYR A 56 19.26 -18.64 3.74
CA TYR A 56 18.67 -18.70 2.40
C TYR A 56 17.65 -19.85 2.28
N LYS A 57 16.48 -19.65 2.90
CA LYS A 57 15.29 -20.50 2.86
C LYS A 57 14.19 -19.79 2.06
N PRO A 58 13.22 -20.54 1.50
CA PRO A 58 12.00 -19.99 0.89
C PRO A 58 11.39 -18.82 1.66
N MET A 59 11.31 -18.96 2.98
CA MET A 59 10.83 -17.92 3.90
C MET A 59 11.56 -16.58 3.78
N SER A 60 12.90 -16.57 3.67
CA SER A 60 13.68 -15.33 3.54
C SER A 60 13.50 -14.64 2.19
N PHE A 61 13.16 -15.39 1.14
CA PHE A 61 12.79 -14.83 -0.15
C PHE A 61 11.45 -14.08 -0.07
N PHE A 62 10.43 -14.67 0.57
CA PHE A 62 9.15 -13.99 0.81
C PHE A 62 9.31 -12.77 1.70
N LEU A 63 10.12 -12.87 2.76
CA LEU A 63 10.38 -11.78 3.70
C LEU A 63 11.04 -10.58 3.01
N GLY A 64 11.96 -10.82 2.06
CA GLY A 64 12.57 -9.74 1.26
C GLY A 64 11.54 -8.99 0.39
N HIS A 65 10.60 -9.72 -0.22
CA HIS A 65 9.50 -9.10 -0.99
C HIS A 65 8.51 -8.35 -0.10
N LEU A 66 8.21 -8.89 1.10
CA LEU A 66 7.37 -8.22 2.08
C LEU A 66 8.01 -6.90 2.53
N SER A 67 9.29 -6.92 2.88
CA SER A 67 10.02 -5.70 3.28
C SER A 67 10.08 -4.64 2.19
N PHE A 68 10.20 -5.07 0.93
CA PHE A 68 10.11 -4.15 -0.21
C PHE A 68 8.72 -3.49 -0.29
N ILE A 69 7.65 -4.27 -0.12
CA ILE A 69 6.27 -3.76 -0.14
C ILE A 69 6.04 -2.77 1.00
N GLU A 70 6.47 -3.09 2.22
CA GLU A 70 6.30 -2.20 3.38
C GLU A 70 6.98 -0.85 3.18
N VAL A 71 8.24 -0.84 2.71
CA VAL A 71 8.96 0.41 2.43
C VAL A 71 8.24 1.25 1.38
N TRP A 72 7.76 0.63 0.31
CA TRP A 72 7.04 1.33 -0.77
C TRP A 72 5.69 1.85 -0.30
N TYR A 73 4.95 1.04 0.48
CA TYR A 73 3.66 1.40 1.04
C TYR A 73 3.74 2.64 1.93
N VAL A 74 4.71 2.67 2.85
CA VAL A 74 4.90 3.83 3.74
C VAL A 74 5.45 5.03 2.97
N SER A 75 6.31 4.82 1.97
CA SER A 75 6.84 5.90 1.11
C SER A 75 5.79 6.55 0.20
N VAL A 76 4.74 5.83 -0.20
CA VAL A 76 3.64 6.40 -1.00
C VAL A 76 2.61 7.11 -0.11
N THR A 77 2.41 6.61 1.11
CA THR A 77 1.34 7.07 2.00
C THR A 77 1.80 8.23 2.89
N ILE A 78 2.92 8.09 3.60
CA ILE A 78 3.35 9.06 4.62
C ILE A 78 3.77 10.43 4.05
N PRO A 79 4.54 10.53 2.95
CA PRO A 79 4.92 11.84 2.41
C PRO A 79 3.73 12.68 1.95
N LYS A 80 2.69 12.06 1.40
CA LYS A 80 1.44 12.75 1.05
C LYS A 80 0.68 13.20 2.29
N LEU A 81 0.62 12.38 3.33
CA LEU A 81 0.00 12.76 4.59
C LEU A 81 0.73 13.93 5.24
N LEU A 82 2.07 13.88 5.32
CA LEU A 82 2.90 14.97 5.82
C LEU A 82 2.74 16.25 4.99
N ALA A 83 2.72 16.15 3.66
CA ALA A 83 2.48 17.29 2.78
C ALA A 83 1.10 17.93 3.05
N ASN A 84 0.06 17.13 3.29
CA ASN A 84 -1.27 17.61 3.63
C ASN A 84 -1.37 18.27 5.03
N PHE A 85 -0.44 17.94 5.95
CA PHE A 85 -0.36 18.57 7.27
C PHE A 85 0.43 19.89 7.23
N ILE A 86 1.40 20.02 6.32
CA ILE A 86 2.29 21.19 6.22
C ILE A 86 1.73 22.25 5.25
N ALA A 87 1.07 21.83 4.17
CA ALA A 87 0.48 22.74 3.19
C ALA A 87 -0.92 23.20 3.64
N GLU A 88 -1.15 24.51 3.57
CA GLU A 88 -2.44 25.14 3.86
C GLU A 88 -3.51 24.76 2.81
N ASP A 89 -3.07 24.37 1.60
CA ASP A 89 -3.91 23.87 0.51
C ASP A 89 -3.99 22.33 0.55
N ARG A 90 -5.13 21.83 1.04
CA ARG A 90 -5.39 20.39 1.29
C ARG A 90 -5.96 19.66 0.07
N SER A 91 -5.70 20.17 -1.12
CA SER A 91 -6.33 19.70 -2.34
C SER A 91 -5.50 18.61 -3.03
N ILE A 92 -6.05 17.40 -3.12
CA ILE A 92 -5.51 16.32 -3.94
C ILE A 92 -6.33 16.23 -5.23
N SER A 93 -5.67 16.07 -6.38
CA SER A 93 -6.40 15.84 -7.62
C SER A 93 -7.09 14.46 -7.58
N PHE A 94 -8.20 14.33 -8.31
CA PHE A 94 -8.90 13.04 -8.48
C PHE A 94 -7.95 11.91 -8.88
N VAL A 95 -7.10 12.20 -9.87
CA VAL A 95 -6.07 11.28 -10.38
C VAL A 95 -5.07 10.93 -9.28
N GLY A 96 -4.67 11.90 -8.45
CA GLY A 96 -3.79 11.69 -7.30
C GLY A 96 -4.39 10.80 -6.23
N CYS A 97 -5.71 10.90 -5.99
CA CYS A 97 -6.46 10.09 -5.04
C CYS A 97 -6.63 8.64 -5.55
N MET A 98 -7.04 8.47 -6.81
CA MET A 98 -7.17 7.16 -7.43
C MET A 98 -5.83 6.42 -7.52
N THR A 99 -4.76 7.14 -7.85
CA THR A 99 -3.40 6.57 -7.88
C THR A 99 -2.96 6.12 -6.49
N GLN A 100 -3.25 6.89 -5.43
CA GLN A 100 -2.93 6.48 -4.07
C GLN A 100 -3.72 5.25 -3.62
N LEU A 101 -5.02 5.23 -3.91
CA LEU A 101 -5.89 4.08 -3.60
C LEU A 101 -5.45 2.81 -4.34
N PHE A 102 -4.99 2.96 -5.60
CA PHE A 102 -4.42 1.87 -6.38
C PHE A 102 -3.25 1.20 -5.68
N PHE A 103 -2.20 1.99 -5.40
CA PHE A 103 -0.98 1.47 -4.81
C PHE A 103 -1.24 0.91 -3.42
N PHE A 104 -2.03 1.61 -2.60
CA PHE A 104 -2.40 1.17 -1.27
C PHE A 104 -3.12 -0.19 -1.30
N SER A 105 -4.19 -0.31 -2.10
CA SER A 105 -4.93 -1.56 -2.20
C SER A 105 -4.06 -2.68 -2.78
N SER A 106 -3.18 -2.38 -3.74
CA SER A 106 -2.39 -3.41 -4.40
C SER A 106 -1.35 -3.98 -3.46
N PHE A 107 -0.63 -3.11 -2.76
CA PHE A 107 0.37 -3.51 -1.78
C PHE A 107 -0.25 -4.30 -0.63
N MET A 108 -1.40 -3.84 -0.09
CA MET A 108 -2.12 -4.55 0.97
C MET A 108 -2.57 -5.95 0.53
N CYS A 109 -3.12 -6.08 -0.67
CA CYS A 109 -3.55 -7.38 -1.20
C CYS A 109 -2.34 -8.31 -1.43
N THR A 110 -1.25 -7.81 -2.01
CA THR A 110 -0.03 -8.59 -2.23
C THR A 110 0.61 -9.03 -0.91
N GLU A 111 0.64 -8.15 0.09
CA GLU A 111 1.08 -8.47 1.46
C GLU A 111 0.27 -9.64 2.05
N CYS A 112 -1.06 -9.57 2.00
CA CYS A 112 -1.93 -10.62 2.54
C CYS A 112 -1.68 -11.98 1.89
N VAL A 113 -1.47 -12.01 0.57
CA VAL A 113 -1.18 -13.25 -0.17
C VAL A 113 0.23 -13.75 0.14
N LEU A 114 1.22 -12.88 0.29
CA LEU A 114 2.58 -13.26 0.69
C LEU A 114 2.61 -13.84 2.11
N LEU A 115 1.93 -13.21 3.06
CA LEU A 115 1.79 -13.72 4.43
C LEU A 115 1.11 -15.10 4.44
N SER A 116 0.11 -15.29 3.59
CA SER A 116 -0.56 -16.59 3.42
C SER A 116 0.40 -17.64 2.82
N ALA A 117 1.23 -17.26 1.85
CA ALA A 117 2.25 -18.14 1.27
C ALA A 117 3.33 -18.52 2.30
N MET A 118 3.74 -17.59 3.17
CA MET A 118 4.67 -17.86 4.28
C MET A 118 4.05 -18.79 5.33
N ALA A 119 2.78 -18.59 5.68
CA ALA A 119 2.06 -19.50 6.57
C ALA A 119 1.95 -20.90 5.98
N TYR A 120 1.72 -21.00 4.66
CA TYR A 120 1.71 -22.27 3.94
C TYR A 120 3.09 -22.95 3.92
N ASP A 121 4.17 -22.20 3.65
CA ASP A 121 5.55 -22.70 3.71
C ASP A 121 5.86 -23.32 5.08
N HIS A 122 5.53 -22.60 6.16
CA HIS A 122 5.72 -23.07 7.52
C HIS A 122 4.89 -24.32 7.84
N TYR A 123 3.64 -24.37 7.36
CA TYR A 123 2.77 -25.53 7.51
C TYR A 123 3.35 -26.78 6.83
N VAL A 124 3.79 -26.67 5.57
CA VAL A 124 4.36 -27.82 4.83
C VAL A 124 5.69 -28.27 5.45
N ALA A 125 6.51 -27.34 5.93
CA ALA A 125 7.75 -27.64 6.62
C ALA A 125 7.54 -28.49 7.89
N ILE A 126 6.50 -28.19 8.67
CA ILE A 126 6.18 -28.91 9.92
C ILE A 126 5.42 -30.21 9.64
N CYS A 127 4.36 -30.15 8.85
CA CYS A 127 3.44 -31.28 8.69
C CYS A 127 3.92 -32.31 7.65
N GLN A 128 4.78 -31.92 6.70
CA GLN A 128 5.24 -32.80 5.61
C GLN A 128 6.74 -32.64 5.28
N PRO A 129 7.65 -32.85 6.25
CA PRO A 129 9.09 -32.57 6.07
C PRO A 129 9.73 -33.37 4.93
N LEU A 130 9.30 -34.62 4.68
CA LEU A 130 9.84 -35.44 3.57
C LEU A 130 9.44 -34.94 2.18
N ARG A 131 8.32 -34.22 2.06
CA ARG A 131 7.81 -33.68 0.78
C ARG A 131 8.18 -32.21 0.58
N TYR A 132 8.61 -31.52 1.62
CA TYR A 132 9.00 -30.11 1.60
C TYR A 132 9.97 -29.75 0.46
N PRO A 133 11.11 -30.44 0.22
CA PRO A 133 12.05 -30.03 -0.84
C PRO A 133 11.51 -30.22 -2.25
N VAL A 134 10.47 -31.04 -2.43
CA VAL A 134 9.80 -31.24 -3.73
C VAL A 134 8.68 -30.22 -3.95
N MET A 135 7.98 -29.84 -2.88
CA MET A 135 6.87 -28.89 -2.94
C MET A 135 7.35 -27.42 -2.95
N MET A 136 8.30 -27.07 -2.07
CA MET A 136 8.85 -25.72 -1.95
C MET A 136 10.21 -25.61 -2.61
N THR A 137 10.18 -25.58 -3.94
CA THR A 137 11.35 -25.24 -4.76
C THR A 137 11.45 -23.73 -4.97
N TYR A 138 12.64 -23.25 -5.33
CA TYR A 138 12.85 -21.84 -5.68
C TYR A 138 11.89 -21.37 -6.79
N GLN A 139 11.61 -22.22 -7.78
CA GLN A 139 10.65 -21.93 -8.85
C GLN A 139 9.23 -21.72 -8.31
N MET A 140 8.78 -22.52 -7.35
CA MET A 140 7.49 -22.30 -6.70
C MET A 140 7.46 -21.04 -5.86
N CYS A 141 8.56 -20.68 -5.19
CA CYS A 141 8.66 -19.42 -4.46
C CYS A 141 8.47 -18.22 -5.40
N VAL A 142 9.18 -18.22 -6.53
CA VAL A 142 9.04 -17.19 -7.57
C VAL A 142 7.62 -17.16 -8.13
N TYR A 143 7.03 -18.32 -8.41
CA TYR A 143 5.65 -18.42 -8.89
C TYR A 143 4.65 -17.80 -7.90
N LEU A 144 4.76 -18.13 -6.61
CA LEU A 144 3.89 -17.59 -5.55
C LEU A 144 4.03 -16.07 -5.41
N VAL A 145 5.24 -15.53 -5.52
CA VAL A 145 5.46 -14.07 -5.54
C VAL A 145 4.82 -13.45 -6.79
N VAL A 146 5.01 -14.02 -7.97
CA VAL A 146 4.41 -13.46 -9.20
C VAL A 146 2.88 -13.46 -9.10
N VAL A 147 2.29 -14.55 -8.58
CA VAL A 147 0.84 -14.65 -8.36
C VAL A 147 0.36 -13.64 -7.31
N SER A 148 1.11 -13.42 -6.23
CA SER A 148 0.72 -12.44 -5.20
C SER A 148 0.69 -11.02 -5.76
N TRP A 149 1.69 -10.62 -6.56
CA TRP A 149 1.69 -9.33 -7.25
C TRP A 149 0.55 -9.21 -8.26
N PHE A 150 0.37 -10.23 -9.10
CA PHE A 150 -0.68 -10.22 -10.12
C PHE A 150 -2.09 -10.13 -9.51
N SER A 151 -2.34 -10.90 -8.45
CA SER A 151 -3.61 -10.87 -7.72
C SER A 151 -3.86 -9.50 -7.06
N GLY A 152 -2.83 -8.89 -6.45
CA GLY A 152 -2.94 -7.57 -5.83
C GLY A 152 -3.30 -6.50 -6.85
N PHE A 153 -2.55 -6.44 -7.96
CA PHE A 153 -2.85 -5.48 -9.04
C PHE A 153 -4.24 -5.69 -9.64
N THR A 154 -4.65 -6.93 -9.87
CA THR A 154 -5.97 -7.25 -10.44
C THR A 154 -7.09 -6.79 -9.52
N VAL A 155 -7.02 -7.11 -8.23
CA VAL A 155 -8.02 -6.69 -7.24
C VAL A 155 -8.10 -5.16 -7.16
N SER A 156 -6.97 -4.46 -7.19
CA SER A 156 -6.93 -3.01 -7.16
C SER A 156 -7.49 -2.36 -8.43
N LEU A 157 -7.19 -2.91 -9.61
CA LEU A 157 -7.78 -2.45 -10.87
C LEU A 157 -9.29 -2.61 -10.87
N ILE A 158 -9.79 -3.76 -10.40
CA ILE A 158 -11.23 -4.00 -10.26
C ILE A 158 -11.83 -2.96 -9.32
N LYS A 159 -11.25 -2.77 -8.12
CA LYS A 159 -11.75 -1.76 -7.17
C LYS A 159 -11.82 -0.37 -7.79
N ILE A 160 -10.77 0.07 -8.48
CA ILE A 160 -10.77 1.41 -9.10
C ILE A 160 -11.77 1.52 -10.24
N SER A 161 -11.91 0.47 -11.05
CA SER A 161 -12.88 0.47 -12.15
C SER A 161 -14.30 0.62 -11.61
N PHE A 162 -14.66 -0.14 -10.57
CA PHE A 162 -15.94 0.02 -9.87
C PHE A 162 -16.12 1.44 -9.29
N ILE A 163 -15.07 2.01 -8.70
CA ILE A 163 -15.10 3.36 -8.15
C ILE A 163 -15.24 4.43 -9.25
N SER A 164 -14.65 4.21 -10.42
CA SER A 164 -14.74 5.13 -11.56
C SER A 164 -16.09 5.06 -12.28
N GLU A 165 -16.80 3.94 -12.21
CA GLU A 165 -18.14 3.76 -12.79
C GLU A 165 -19.25 4.34 -11.89
N LEU A 166 -18.97 4.60 -10.61
CA LEU A 166 -19.87 5.31 -9.71
C LEU A 166 -20.00 6.78 -10.17
N ASN A 167 -21.13 7.12 -10.77
CA ASN A 167 -21.45 8.50 -11.17
C ASN A 167 -21.57 9.41 -9.94
N PHE A 168 -20.55 10.25 -9.70
CA PHE A 168 -20.57 11.25 -8.64
C PHE A 168 -21.56 12.38 -8.99
N CYS A 169 -22.74 12.36 -8.38
CA CYS A 169 -23.81 13.34 -8.60
C CYS A 169 -24.05 14.16 -7.32
N GLY A 170 -23.20 15.15 -7.04
CA GLY A 170 -23.30 16.03 -5.86
C GLY A 170 -22.07 16.93 -5.69
N PRO A 171 -22.02 17.91 -4.77
CA PRO A 171 -20.78 18.65 -4.50
C PRO A 171 -19.72 17.63 -4.05
N HIS A 172 -18.68 17.45 -4.88
CA HIS A 172 -17.71 16.35 -4.84
C HIS A 172 -16.73 16.49 -3.65
N VAL A 173 -17.23 16.42 -2.42
CA VAL A 173 -16.43 16.55 -1.20
C VAL A 173 -16.40 15.20 -0.48
N ILE A 174 -15.30 14.46 -0.64
CA ILE A 174 -15.03 13.21 0.10
C ILE A 174 -14.27 13.60 1.36
N ILE A 175 -14.90 13.45 2.54
CA ILE A 175 -14.36 13.88 3.84
C ILE A 175 -13.69 12.69 4.57
N HIS A 176 -12.72 12.02 3.94
CA HIS A 176 -11.95 10.97 4.59
C HIS A 176 -10.45 11.03 4.26
N PHE A 177 -9.62 10.61 5.22
CA PHE A 177 -8.14 10.54 5.16
C PHE A 177 -7.61 9.60 4.06
N PHE A 178 -8.49 8.72 3.59
CA PHE A 178 -8.35 7.89 2.40
C PHE A 178 -9.47 8.28 1.42
N CYS A 179 -9.27 8.01 0.12
CA CYS A 179 -10.37 7.95 -0.84
C CYS A 179 -11.30 6.78 -0.45
N ASP A 180 -12.06 6.95 0.64
CA ASP A 180 -13.06 6.01 1.11
C ASP A 180 -14.39 6.42 0.51
N VAL A 181 -14.90 5.57 -0.37
CA VAL A 181 -16.16 5.78 -1.12
C VAL A 181 -17.37 5.38 -0.25
N SER A 182 -17.13 4.95 1.00
CA SER A 182 -18.17 4.46 1.89
C SER A 182 -19.32 5.44 2.24
N PRO A 183 -19.22 6.79 2.15
CA PRO A 183 -20.37 7.63 2.50
C PRO A 183 -21.27 7.99 1.30
N VAL A 184 -21.19 7.30 0.15
CA VAL A 184 -22.07 7.53 -1.02
C VAL A 184 -23.14 6.45 -1.17
N LEU A 185 -23.17 5.46 -0.27
CA LEU A 185 -24.22 4.46 -0.20
C LEU A 185 -25.41 4.92 0.68
N ASN A 186 -25.89 6.15 0.46
CA ASN A 186 -27.28 6.53 0.74
C ASN A 186 -27.67 7.82 0.00
#